data_AF-A0AAJ6U1X3-F1
#
_entry.id   AF-A0AAJ6U1X3-F1
#
_cell.length_a   1.000
_cell.length_b   1.000
_cell.length_c   1.000
_cell.angle_alpha   90.00
_cell.angle_beta   90.00
_cell.angle_gamma   90.00
#
_symmetry.space_group_name_H-M   'P 1'
#
loop_
_entity.id
_entity.type
_entity.pdbx_description
1 polymer ?
#
loop_
_entity_poly.entity_id
_entity_poly.type
_entity_poly.pdbx_seq_one_letter_code
_entity_poly.pdbx_strand_id
1 'polypeptide(L)'
;MAKRDLVRYKENRRAAESAKVKAESELSDAKRTVKELVLQIEKSNFKVKAQVRDMERLNKLSKLQDMALIVGSDESHQYAVVIRELEGVKQELSKLKLEMASVLEAKTRAEKEIATSISKLSSNMSHAEALRKKIDEANEEQVLVELAQIEAFKEFGGIQAQREKEAREFSSAMQESKKKTKNVKEEISSSTDLESKLAVTLYEVNLIQHELKLAKGKDAKVQRNDSMKHLGGSFREGKQLEDSSLLKSITEELQATKKELASTREEGFQFMTSMDILRNELKYVTEETVQLKKAKEKADITAQNLNSKLLRAKSKLETATAVEGKARSTLSSLSVTLEQLKTEAEVARKEKKLIREETAEIKAEIRNTDSQIDLTKEKLQHAIQELDAVKKSESSALQNLKNVIENTMRSRASASQHSSSITISKFEYEYLTGHAAMAEEIADKKVAAAQAWIEALKASEKEILMKIELAHGDIREIRVEEEKEIYRTESSLSAKRMVEGELRKWRHVSKKNTETENQQQPFPRKSMKANGNLTPSRRSKLRNSGSPSALMTPRITPRSTSIAIRKKRTIVPNLAKLFNGKKVDKDP
;
A
#
# COMPACT_ATOMS: atom_id res chain seq x y z
N MET A 1 36.52 -6.38 -27.92
CA MET A 1 36.14 -6.26 -26.50
C MET A 1 37.34 -5.91 -25.62
N ALA A 2 38.26 -6.85 -25.34
CA ALA A 2 39.35 -6.74 -24.34
C ALA A 2 40.03 -5.37 -24.11
N LYS A 3 40.33 -4.57 -25.15
CA LYS A 3 40.92 -3.22 -24.98
C LYS A 3 40.02 -2.25 -24.21
N ARG A 4 38.69 -2.30 -24.37
CA ARG A 4 37.74 -1.45 -23.61
C ARG A 4 37.62 -1.90 -22.15
N ASP A 5 37.67 -3.21 -21.91
CA ASP A 5 37.54 -3.78 -20.57
C ASP A 5 38.79 -3.51 -19.72
N LEU A 6 39.97 -3.52 -20.33
CA LEU A 6 41.23 -3.10 -19.68
C LEU A 6 41.24 -1.61 -19.30
N VAL A 7 40.62 -0.73 -20.09
CA VAL A 7 40.47 0.70 -19.75
C VAL A 7 39.52 0.86 -18.57
N ARG A 8 38.32 0.27 -18.62
CA ARG A 8 37.35 0.29 -17.51
C ARG A 8 37.94 -0.28 -16.22
N TYR A 9 38.72 -1.36 -16.29
CA TYR A 9 39.40 -1.91 -15.12
C TYR A 9 40.44 -0.94 -14.53
N LYS A 10 41.21 -0.23 -15.36
CA LYS A 10 42.16 0.80 -14.90
C LYS A 10 41.46 2.02 -14.30
N GLU A 11 40.33 2.44 -14.85
CA GLU A 11 39.51 3.54 -14.32
C GLU A 11 38.87 3.15 -12.97
N ASN A 12 38.24 1.97 -12.88
CA ASN A 12 37.69 1.43 -11.64
C ASN A 12 38.77 1.28 -10.56
N ARG A 13 39.98 0.82 -10.92
CA ARG A 13 41.12 0.75 -9.99
C ARG A 13 41.53 2.14 -9.47
N ARG A 14 41.63 3.14 -10.33
CA ARG A 14 41.92 4.54 -9.93
C ARG A 14 40.82 5.13 -9.05
N ALA A 15 39.55 4.83 -9.33
CA ALA A 15 38.42 5.26 -8.52
C ALA A 15 38.46 4.61 -7.12
N ALA A 16 38.75 3.31 -7.04
CA ALA A 16 38.93 2.60 -5.77
C ALA A 16 40.15 3.10 -4.98
N GLU A 17 41.27 3.36 -5.64
CA GLU A 17 42.47 3.98 -5.03
C GLU A 17 42.16 5.38 -4.49
N SER A 18 41.43 6.21 -5.24
CA SER A 18 40.99 7.54 -4.79
C SER A 18 40.02 7.48 -3.60
N ALA A 19 39.05 6.55 -3.63
CA ALA A 19 38.12 6.33 -2.52
C ALA A 19 38.84 5.84 -1.26
N LYS A 20 39.83 4.95 -1.42
CA LYS A 20 40.67 4.48 -0.30
C LYS A 20 41.46 5.64 0.33
N VAL A 21 42.11 6.49 -0.46
CA VAL A 21 42.86 7.65 0.06
C VAL A 21 41.94 8.62 0.81
N LYS A 22 40.71 8.87 0.30
CA LYS A 22 39.72 9.67 1.02
C LYS A 22 39.34 9.05 2.37
N ALA A 23 38.97 7.76 2.39
CA ALA A 23 38.64 7.05 3.62
C ALA A 23 39.81 7.01 4.63
N GLU A 24 41.05 6.90 4.17
CA GLU A 24 42.25 6.98 5.03
C GLU A 24 42.45 8.38 5.61
N SER A 25 42.18 9.44 4.83
CA SER A 25 42.21 10.82 5.34
C SER A 25 41.11 11.11 6.35
N GLU A 26 39.86 10.69 6.08
CA GLU A 26 38.72 10.80 7.00
C GLU A 26 38.97 10.02 8.30
N LEU A 27 39.55 8.82 8.21
CA LEU A 27 39.95 8.03 9.38
C LEU A 27 41.06 8.70 10.19
N SER A 28 42.00 9.39 9.54
CA SER A 28 43.06 10.16 10.22
C SER A 28 42.47 11.35 10.97
N ASP A 29 41.56 12.10 10.35
CA ASP A 29 40.87 13.22 11.00
C ASP A 29 39.94 12.74 12.12
N ALA A 30 39.22 11.64 11.95
CA ALA A 30 38.43 11.02 13.02
C ALA A 30 39.31 10.58 14.20
N LYS A 31 40.51 10.02 13.95
CA LYS A 31 41.48 9.70 15.01
C LYS A 31 42.01 10.96 15.70
N ARG A 32 42.16 12.08 14.98
CA ARG A 32 42.58 13.38 15.54
C ARG A 32 41.48 13.98 16.41
N THR A 33 40.23 13.99 15.98
CA THR A 33 39.09 14.50 16.77
C THR A 33 38.81 13.63 18.00
N VAL A 34 38.95 12.31 17.90
CA VAL A 34 38.87 11.42 19.08
C VAL A 34 39.96 11.77 20.11
N LYS A 35 41.22 11.99 19.68
CA LYS A 35 42.29 12.43 20.60
C LYS A 35 42.01 13.78 21.25
N GLU A 36 41.51 14.75 20.48
CA GLU A 36 41.10 16.07 20.98
C GLU A 36 39.99 15.94 22.04
N LEU A 37 38.95 15.12 21.77
CA LEU A 37 37.87 14.86 22.71
C LEU A 37 38.35 14.13 23.98
N VAL A 38 39.27 13.17 23.87
CA VAL A 38 39.90 12.52 25.03
C VAL A 38 40.64 13.55 25.89
N LEU A 39 41.44 14.44 25.29
CA LEU A 39 42.13 15.50 26.02
C LEU A 39 41.16 16.49 26.68
N GLN A 40 40.03 16.80 26.04
CA GLN A 40 38.97 17.63 26.64
C GLN A 40 38.27 16.92 27.82
N ILE A 41 38.03 15.61 27.72
CA ILE A 41 37.46 14.79 28.79
C ILE A 41 38.44 14.65 29.97
N GLU A 42 39.73 14.47 29.70
CA GLU A 42 40.76 14.47 30.75
C GLU A 42 40.83 15.83 31.44
N LYS A 43 40.85 16.93 30.67
CA LYS A 43 40.85 18.30 31.20
C LYS A 43 39.61 18.63 32.03
N SER A 44 38.42 18.16 31.62
CA SER A 44 37.20 18.33 32.42
C SER A 44 37.22 17.46 33.68
N ASN A 45 37.70 16.21 33.60
CA ASN A 45 37.91 15.34 34.75
C ASN A 45 38.93 15.91 35.76
N PHE A 46 39.99 16.57 35.29
CA PHE A 46 40.93 17.28 36.18
C PHE A 46 40.27 18.47 36.88
N LYS A 47 39.43 19.26 36.18
CA LYS A 47 38.64 20.34 36.80
C LYS A 47 37.66 19.81 37.84
N VAL A 48 36.92 18.74 37.54
CA VAL A 48 35.99 18.09 38.49
C VAL A 48 36.76 17.54 39.70
N LYS A 49 37.91 16.88 39.50
CA LYS A 49 38.76 16.42 40.61
C LYS A 49 39.32 17.57 41.46
N ALA A 50 39.60 18.74 40.87
CA ALA A 50 39.97 19.93 41.65
C ALA A 50 38.78 20.42 42.48
N GLN A 51 37.61 20.64 41.86
CA GLN A 51 36.39 21.05 42.57
C GLN A 51 35.98 20.09 43.68
N VAL A 52 36.09 18.77 43.47
CA VAL A 52 35.83 17.77 44.53
C VAL A 52 36.82 17.89 45.68
N ARG A 53 38.11 18.12 45.42
CA ARG A 53 39.11 18.36 46.49
C ARG A 53 38.85 19.67 47.22
N ASP A 54 38.37 20.71 46.53
CA ASP A 54 38.06 22.00 47.15
C ASP A 54 36.80 21.91 48.01
N MET A 55 35.78 21.16 47.56
CA MET A 55 34.62 20.77 48.37
C MET A 55 35.00 19.89 49.57
N GLU A 56 35.95 18.96 49.42
CA GLU A 56 36.50 18.18 50.54
C GLU A 56 37.30 19.04 51.52
N ARG A 57 38.00 20.07 51.06
CA ARG A 57 38.68 21.07 51.92
C ARG A 57 37.66 21.90 52.68
N LEU A 58 36.60 22.37 52.02
CA LEU A 58 35.46 23.06 52.66
C LEU A 58 34.79 22.17 53.71
N ASN A 59 34.52 20.89 53.41
CA ASN A 59 34.00 19.93 54.40
C ASN A 59 34.97 19.66 55.56
N LYS A 60 36.30 19.73 55.34
CA LYS A 60 37.29 19.61 56.42
C LYS A 60 37.39 20.88 57.27
N LEU A 61 37.22 22.05 56.68
CA LEU A 61 37.14 23.33 57.39
C LEU A 61 35.83 23.42 58.22
N SER A 62 34.69 23.02 57.66
CA SER A 62 33.43 22.88 58.40
C SER A 62 33.59 21.96 59.62
N LYS A 63 34.26 20.81 59.48
CA LYS A 63 34.56 19.90 60.61
C LYS A 63 35.60 20.43 61.62
N LEU A 64 36.35 21.47 61.29
CA LEU A 64 37.23 22.18 62.24
C LEU A 64 36.49 23.35 62.91
N GLN A 65 35.50 23.93 62.25
CA GLN A 65 34.65 24.99 62.78
C GLN A 65 33.69 24.46 63.87
N ASP A 66 33.28 23.20 63.78
CA ASP A 66 32.54 22.48 64.85
C ASP A 66 33.30 22.35 66.19
N MET A 67 34.59 22.75 66.27
CA MET A 67 35.45 22.59 67.45
C MET A 67 36.14 23.88 67.93
N ALA A 68 35.73 25.07 67.45
CA ALA A 68 36.37 26.33 67.85
C ALA A 68 35.37 27.51 68.02
N LEU A 69 34.98 27.76 69.29
CA LEU A 69 34.18 28.90 69.80
C LEU A 69 32.73 28.97 69.26
N ILE A 70 31.66 29.23 70.03
CA ILE A 70 31.48 29.78 71.39
C ILE A 70 32.14 31.15 71.61
N VAL A 71 31.59 32.19 70.96
CA VAL A 71 31.17 33.49 71.55
C VAL A 71 30.79 34.45 70.40
N GLY A 72 29.51 34.89 70.34
CA GLY A 72 29.04 35.87 69.34
C GLY A 72 27.54 35.77 69.05
N SER A 73 26.70 36.57 69.72
CA SER A 73 25.23 36.40 69.70
C SER A 73 24.50 36.94 68.46
N ASP A 74 25.14 36.95 67.28
CA ASP A 74 24.55 37.38 66.01
C ASP A 74 24.55 36.26 64.93
N GLU A 75 25.34 35.20 65.14
CA GLU A 75 25.51 34.09 64.18
C GLU A 75 24.30 33.13 64.15
N SER A 76 23.57 33.00 65.27
CA SER A 76 22.38 32.14 65.38
C SER A 76 21.24 32.54 64.41
N HIS A 77 21.09 33.85 64.13
CA HIS A 77 20.11 34.32 63.15
C HIS A 77 20.53 34.00 61.72
N GLN A 78 21.83 34.08 61.40
CA GLN A 78 22.35 33.69 60.09
C GLN A 78 22.16 32.18 59.86
N TYR A 79 22.41 31.36 60.88
CA TYR A 79 22.18 29.92 60.82
C TYR A 79 20.70 29.56 60.57
N ALA A 80 19.76 30.26 61.22
CA ALA A 80 18.32 30.08 61.01
C ALA A 80 17.84 30.50 59.60
N VAL A 81 18.44 31.55 59.02
CA VAL A 81 18.19 31.94 57.62
C VAL A 81 18.71 30.87 56.66
N VAL A 82 19.94 30.40 56.84
CA VAL A 82 20.56 29.33 56.03
C VAL A 82 19.74 28.02 56.10
N ILE A 83 19.20 27.65 57.27
CA ILE A 83 18.29 26.49 57.39
C ILE A 83 17.01 26.68 56.56
N ARG A 84 16.43 27.89 56.57
CA ARG A 84 15.21 28.18 55.79
C ARG A 84 15.47 28.15 54.28
N GLU A 85 16.59 28.72 53.85
CA GLU A 85 17.03 28.65 52.45
C GLU A 85 17.32 27.20 52.04
N LEU A 86 17.97 26.40 52.90
CA LEU A 86 18.20 24.98 52.68
C LEU A 86 16.90 24.17 52.56
N GLU A 87 15.89 24.45 53.38
CA GLU A 87 14.56 23.83 53.28
C GLU A 87 13.85 24.24 51.98
N GLY A 88 14.01 25.51 51.55
CA GLY A 88 13.52 26.01 50.25
C GLY A 88 14.17 25.28 49.07
N VAL A 89 15.52 25.24 49.02
CA VAL A 89 16.29 24.50 48.00
C VAL A 89 15.93 23.00 48.01
N LYS A 90 15.65 22.41 49.17
CA LYS A 90 15.22 21.02 49.31
C LYS A 90 13.80 20.79 48.76
N GLN A 91 12.88 21.74 48.94
CA GLN A 91 11.56 21.72 48.30
C GLN A 91 11.67 21.89 46.78
N GLU A 92 12.47 22.84 46.29
CA GLU A 92 12.73 23.01 44.84
C GLU A 92 13.38 21.76 44.23
N LEU A 93 14.36 21.15 44.92
CA LEU A 93 14.97 19.89 44.52
C LEU A 93 13.94 18.75 44.45
N SER A 94 12.99 18.70 45.40
CA SER A 94 11.91 17.70 45.37
C SER A 94 10.95 17.92 44.18
N LYS A 95 10.64 19.18 43.85
CA LYS A 95 9.82 19.55 42.71
C LYS A 95 10.52 19.23 41.39
N LEU A 96 11.79 19.60 41.27
CA LEU A 96 12.63 19.32 40.11
C LEU A 96 12.81 17.81 39.88
N LYS A 97 12.93 17.00 40.95
CA LYS A 97 12.93 15.53 40.84
C LYS A 97 11.63 14.98 40.26
N LEU A 98 10.48 15.56 40.63
CA LEU A 98 9.16 15.16 40.14
C LEU A 98 8.95 15.60 38.68
N GLU A 99 9.35 16.83 38.34
CA GLU A 99 9.38 17.33 36.96
C GLU A 99 10.31 16.50 36.07
N MET A 100 11.52 16.16 36.54
CA MET A 100 12.45 15.27 35.83
C MET A 100 11.87 13.88 35.60
N ALA A 101 11.19 13.29 36.59
CA ALA A 101 10.51 12.01 36.42
C ALA A 101 9.40 12.11 35.34
N SER A 102 8.60 13.17 35.35
CA SER A 102 7.57 13.40 34.33
C SER A 102 8.15 13.59 32.92
N VAL A 103 9.29 14.30 32.80
CA VAL A 103 10.01 14.48 31.53
C VAL A 103 10.59 13.14 31.04
N LEU A 104 11.12 12.29 31.93
CA LEU A 104 11.58 10.95 31.56
C LEU A 104 10.43 10.02 31.11
N GLU A 105 9.27 10.09 31.76
CA GLU A 105 8.06 9.38 31.30
C GLU A 105 7.55 9.91 29.95
N ALA A 106 7.62 11.22 29.71
CA ALA A 106 7.28 11.82 28.42
C ALA A 106 8.26 11.40 27.31
N LYS A 107 9.56 11.41 27.61
CA LYS A 107 10.62 10.94 26.71
C LYS A 107 10.42 9.47 26.33
N THR A 108 10.22 8.58 27.30
CA THR A 108 10.04 7.15 27.03
C THR A 108 8.74 6.83 26.29
N ARG A 109 7.69 7.67 26.41
CA ARG A 109 6.51 7.60 25.55
C ARG A 109 6.82 8.01 24.10
N ALA A 110 7.48 9.16 23.91
CA ALA A 110 7.90 9.61 22.58
C ALA A 110 8.84 8.61 21.89
N GLU A 111 9.78 8.00 22.62
CA GLU A 111 10.68 6.95 22.09
C GLU A 111 9.90 5.70 21.63
N LYS A 112 8.85 5.29 22.35
CA LYS A 112 7.96 4.20 21.92
C LYS A 112 7.18 4.57 20.66
N GLU A 113 6.62 5.79 20.59
CA GLU A 113 5.90 6.29 19.42
C GLU A 113 6.81 6.34 18.18
N ILE A 114 8.04 6.84 18.34
CA ILE A 114 9.09 6.82 17.30
C ILE A 114 9.39 5.38 16.87
N ALA A 115 9.62 4.45 17.81
CA ALA A 115 9.90 3.05 17.49
C ALA A 115 8.75 2.38 16.71
N THR A 116 7.48 2.62 17.09
CA THR A 116 6.32 2.12 16.33
C THR A 116 6.14 2.80 14.97
N SER A 117 6.67 4.00 14.79
CA SER A 117 6.64 4.72 13.50
C SER A 117 7.74 4.22 12.58
N ILE A 118 8.93 3.93 13.12
CA ILE A 118 10.04 3.31 12.38
C ILE A 118 9.65 1.89 11.92
N SER A 119 8.99 1.08 12.76
CA SER A 119 8.56 -0.26 12.34
C SER A 119 7.52 -0.20 11.20
N LYS A 120 6.53 0.70 11.28
CA LYS A 120 5.60 0.98 10.18
C LYS A 120 6.31 1.48 8.91
N LEU A 121 7.32 2.34 9.05
CA LEU A 121 8.10 2.82 7.92
C LEU A 121 8.87 1.67 7.24
N SER A 122 9.45 0.76 8.03
CA SER A 122 10.16 -0.42 7.50
C SER A 122 9.24 -1.42 6.80
N SER A 123 8.03 -1.67 7.32
CA SER A 123 7.04 -2.51 6.63
C SER A 123 6.55 -1.87 5.34
N ASN A 124 6.33 -0.56 5.34
CA ASN A 124 5.92 0.18 4.14
C ASN A 124 7.04 0.21 3.09
N MET A 125 8.31 0.35 3.50
CA MET A 125 9.47 0.27 2.61
C MET A 125 9.59 -1.12 1.96
N SER A 126 9.44 -2.18 2.75
CA SER A 126 9.44 -3.56 2.24
C SER A 126 8.29 -3.80 1.25
N HIS A 127 7.10 -3.27 1.53
CA HIS A 127 5.97 -3.34 0.60
C HIS A 127 6.22 -2.56 -0.71
N ALA A 128 6.80 -1.37 -0.61
CA ALA A 128 7.18 -0.57 -1.79
C ALA A 128 8.26 -1.27 -2.64
N GLU A 129 9.25 -1.92 -2.02
CA GLU A 129 10.26 -2.71 -2.72
C GLU A 129 9.63 -3.94 -3.42
N ALA A 130 8.68 -4.62 -2.77
CA ALA A 130 7.96 -5.74 -3.36
C ALA A 130 7.07 -5.30 -4.55
N LEU A 131 6.41 -4.14 -4.45
CA LEU A 131 5.67 -3.56 -5.57
C LEU A 131 6.61 -3.17 -6.72
N ARG A 132 7.79 -2.61 -6.42
CA ARG A 132 8.79 -2.27 -7.43
C ARG A 132 9.26 -3.51 -8.19
N LYS A 133 9.55 -4.62 -7.49
CA LYS A 133 9.93 -5.90 -8.14
C LYS A 133 8.84 -6.41 -9.08
N LYS A 134 7.56 -6.36 -8.67
CA LYS A 134 6.43 -6.72 -9.53
C LYS A 134 6.27 -5.82 -10.76
N ILE A 135 6.59 -4.53 -10.64
CA ILE A 135 6.60 -3.60 -11.77
C ILE A 135 7.76 -3.95 -12.71
N ASP A 136 8.95 -4.21 -12.18
CA ASP A 136 10.12 -4.63 -12.96
C ASP A 136 9.84 -5.98 -13.69
N GLU A 137 9.26 -6.98 -13.01
CA GLU A 137 8.79 -8.26 -13.58
C GLU A 137 7.76 -8.06 -14.71
N ALA A 138 6.71 -7.24 -14.49
CA ALA A 138 5.70 -6.96 -15.51
C ALA A 138 6.25 -6.20 -16.73
N ASN A 139 7.26 -5.35 -16.53
CA ASN A 139 7.97 -4.69 -17.63
C ASN A 139 8.81 -5.69 -18.45
N GLU A 140 9.45 -6.66 -17.80
CA GLU A 140 10.18 -7.75 -18.49
C GLU A 140 9.21 -8.63 -19.31
N GLU A 141 8.05 -8.99 -18.75
CA GLU A 141 6.99 -9.70 -19.48
C GLU A 141 6.46 -8.88 -20.69
N GLN A 142 6.25 -7.57 -20.54
CA GLN A 142 5.84 -6.71 -21.65
C GLN A 142 6.87 -6.72 -22.79
N VAL A 143 8.17 -6.63 -22.49
CA VAL A 143 9.23 -6.69 -23.51
C VAL A 143 9.22 -8.02 -24.25
N LEU A 144 8.96 -9.14 -23.57
CA LEU A 144 8.83 -10.45 -24.22
C LEU A 144 7.61 -10.52 -25.16
N VAL A 145 6.47 -9.93 -24.76
CA VAL A 145 5.27 -9.84 -25.60
C VAL A 145 5.51 -8.96 -26.83
N GLU A 146 6.17 -7.81 -26.68
CA GLU A 146 6.53 -6.93 -27.80
C GLU A 146 7.49 -7.62 -28.79
N LEU A 147 8.48 -8.39 -28.30
CA LEU A 147 9.36 -9.19 -29.14
C LEU A 147 8.60 -10.27 -29.93
N ALA A 148 7.72 -11.01 -29.28
CA ALA A 148 6.88 -12.02 -29.93
C ALA A 148 5.93 -11.38 -30.98
N GLN A 149 5.41 -10.18 -30.71
CA GLN A 149 4.61 -9.43 -31.67
C GLN A 149 5.43 -9.02 -32.90
N ILE A 150 6.66 -8.53 -32.71
CA ILE A 150 7.58 -8.17 -33.80
C ILE A 150 7.94 -9.40 -34.65
N GLU A 151 8.14 -10.56 -34.02
CA GLU A 151 8.41 -11.82 -34.73
C GLU A 151 7.20 -12.28 -35.55
N ALA A 152 6.01 -12.31 -34.96
CA ALA A 152 4.76 -12.63 -35.66
C ALA A 152 4.50 -11.69 -36.87
N PHE A 153 4.81 -10.39 -36.75
CA PHE A 153 4.71 -9.46 -37.89
C PHE A 153 5.72 -9.75 -39.00
N LYS A 154 6.95 -10.18 -38.67
CA LYS A 154 7.95 -10.60 -39.68
C LYS A 154 7.50 -11.86 -40.40
N GLU A 155 7.02 -12.88 -39.68
CA GLU A 155 6.48 -14.11 -40.27
C GLU A 155 5.28 -13.81 -41.17
N PHE A 156 4.34 -12.99 -40.71
CA PHE A 156 3.19 -12.55 -41.49
C PHE A 156 3.61 -11.87 -42.81
N GLY A 157 4.60 -10.97 -42.75
CA GLY A 157 5.17 -10.33 -43.94
C GLY A 157 5.80 -11.33 -44.91
N GLY A 158 6.51 -12.34 -44.40
CA GLY A 158 7.05 -13.45 -45.21
C GLY A 158 5.95 -14.26 -45.89
N ILE A 159 4.91 -14.65 -45.16
CA ILE A 159 3.74 -15.39 -45.68
C ILE A 159 2.99 -14.57 -46.73
N GLN A 160 2.85 -13.25 -46.54
CA GLN A 160 2.23 -12.38 -47.54
C GLN A 160 3.07 -12.30 -48.82
N ALA A 161 4.38 -12.06 -48.70
CA ALA A 161 5.29 -12.01 -49.85
C ALA A 161 5.31 -13.33 -50.65
N GLN A 162 5.25 -14.47 -49.95
CA GLN A 162 5.11 -15.78 -50.60
C GLN A 162 3.77 -15.91 -51.34
N ARG A 163 2.64 -15.59 -50.71
CA ARG A 163 1.33 -15.63 -51.38
C ARG A 163 1.25 -14.69 -52.58
N GLU A 164 1.88 -13.51 -52.53
CA GLU A 164 1.98 -12.59 -53.67
C GLU A 164 2.87 -13.14 -54.80
N LYS A 165 3.90 -13.94 -54.49
CA LYS A 165 4.72 -14.64 -55.49
C LYS A 165 3.92 -15.75 -56.16
N GLU A 166 3.30 -16.63 -55.36
CA GLU A 166 2.43 -17.72 -55.85
C GLU A 166 1.27 -17.18 -56.70
N ALA A 167 0.59 -16.11 -56.27
CA ALA A 167 -0.49 -15.49 -57.03
C ALA A 167 -0.02 -14.92 -58.39
N ARG A 168 1.20 -14.36 -58.45
CA ARG A 168 1.81 -13.91 -59.71
C ARG A 168 2.16 -15.08 -60.63
N GLU A 169 2.72 -16.15 -60.09
CA GLU A 169 3.02 -17.38 -60.84
C GLU A 169 1.76 -18.03 -61.40
N PHE A 170 0.71 -18.20 -60.58
CA PHE A 170 -0.61 -18.69 -61.02
C PHE A 170 -1.25 -17.79 -62.09
N SER A 171 -1.18 -16.46 -61.93
CA SER A 171 -1.69 -15.50 -62.92
C SER A 171 -0.97 -15.64 -64.26
N SER A 172 0.36 -15.75 -64.24
CA SER A 172 1.19 -15.99 -65.44
C SER A 172 0.82 -17.30 -66.13
N ALA A 173 0.76 -18.41 -65.37
CA ALA A 173 0.38 -19.72 -65.88
C ALA A 173 -1.04 -19.73 -66.46
N MET A 174 -1.99 -19.01 -65.84
CA MET A 174 -3.35 -18.88 -66.35
C MET A 174 -3.42 -18.04 -67.63
N GLN A 175 -2.61 -16.98 -67.75
CA GLN A 175 -2.50 -16.22 -69.00
C GLN A 175 -1.87 -17.05 -70.12
N GLU A 176 -0.82 -17.82 -69.82
CA GLU A 176 -0.17 -18.71 -70.79
C GLU A 176 -1.13 -19.82 -71.26
N SER A 177 -1.86 -20.44 -70.33
CA SER A 177 -2.92 -21.42 -70.63
C SER A 177 -3.99 -20.80 -71.54
N LYS A 178 -4.51 -19.60 -71.21
CA LYS A 178 -5.47 -18.87 -72.06
C LYS A 178 -4.93 -18.60 -73.47
N LYS A 179 -3.64 -18.24 -73.61
CA LYS A 179 -3.00 -18.08 -74.93
C LYS A 179 -2.99 -19.41 -75.70
N LYS A 180 -2.57 -20.51 -75.07
CA LYS A 180 -2.60 -21.86 -75.67
C LYS A 180 -4.01 -22.26 -76.11
N THR A 181 -5.04 -22.04 -75.26
CA THR A 181 -6.44 -22.32 -75.63
C THR A 181 -6.92 -21.48 -76.80
N LYS A 182 -6.51 -20.20 -76.89
CA LYS A 182 -6.83 -19.33 -78.03
C LYS A 182 -6.20 -19.86 -79.33
N ASN A 183 -4.92 -20.22 -79.30
CA ASN A 183 -4.22 -20.77 -80.46
C ASN A 183 -4.87 -22.09 -80.92
N VAL A 184 -5.17 -23.01 -80.00
CA VAL A 184 -5.87 -24.28 -80.32
C VAL A 184 -7.26 -24.01 -80.89
N LYS A 185 -7.98 -22.99 -80.43
CA LYS A 185 -9.28 -22.60 -81.00
C LYS A 185 -9.14 -22.08 -82.44
N GLU A 186 -8.11 -21.28 -82.71
CA GLU A 186 -7.80 -20.77 -84.05
C GLU A 186 -7.40 -21.91 -85.02
N GLU A 187 -6.60 -22.85 -84.53
CA GLU A 187 -6.24 -24.08 -85.25
C GLU A 187 -7.47 -24.94 -85.56
N ILE A 188 -8.37 -25.16 -84.58
CA ILE A 188 -9.64 -25.87 -84.80
C ILE A 188 -10.48 -25.18 -85.87
N SER A 189 -10.63 -23.85 -85.86
CA SER A 189 -11.35 -23.15 -86.92
C SER A 189 -10.71 -23.34 -88.31
N SER A 190 -9.38 -23.32 -88.39
CA SER A 190 -8.69 -23.62 -89.66
C SER A 190 -8.89 -25.07 -90.13
N SER A 191 -8.98 -26.01 -89.18
CA SER A 191 -9.28 -27.42 -89.48
C SER A 191 -10.73 -27.61 -89.95
N THR A 192 -11.71 -26.93 -89.36
CA THR A 192 -13.11 -26.99 -89.83
C THR A 192 -13.27 -26.35 -91.22
N ASP A 193 -12.51 -25.28 -91.51
CA ASP A 193 -12.48 -24.69 -92.84
C ASP A 193 -11.88 -25.66 -93.87
N LEU A 194 -10.81 -26.39 -93.52
CA LEU A 194 -10.23 -27.44 -94.37
C LEU A 194 -11.17 -28.64 -94.55
N GLU A 195 -11.87 -29.05 -93.49
CA GLU A 195 -12.87 -30.14 -93.54
C GLU A 195 -14.05 -29.77 -94.45
N SER A 196 -14.52 -28.51 -94.40
CA SER A 196 -15.56 -28.02 -95.31
C SER A 196 -15.11 -28.02 -96.78
N LYS A 197 -13.86 -27.62 -97.06
CA LYS A 197 -13.26 -27.71 -98.41
C LYS A 197 -13.12 -29.16 -98.86
N LEU A 198 -12.70 -30.05 -97.97
CA LEU A 198 -12.59 -31.48 -98.27
C LEU A 198 -13.97 -32.07 -98.62
N ALA A 199 -15.02 -31.73 -97.87
CA ALA A 199 -16.38 -32.15 -98.16
C ALA A 199 -16.88 -31.68 -99.54
N VAL A 200 -16.55 -30.45 -99.95
CA VAL A 200 -16.82 -29.95 -101.32
C VAL A 200 -16.06 -30.77 -102.36
N THR A 201 -14.75 -30.99 -102.20
CA THR A 201 -13.97 -31.80 -103.16
C THR A 201 -14.44 -33.25 -103.20
N LEU A 202 -14.89 -33.83 -102.09
CA LEU A 202 -15.49 -35.17 -102.07
C LEU A 202 -16.83 -35.22 -102.81
N TYR A 203 -17.63 -34.15 -102.74
CA TYR A 203 -18.85 -34.03 -103.55
C TYR A 203 -18.52 -33.95 -105.05
N GLU A 204 -17.55 -33.11 -105.44
CA GLU A 204 -17.07 -33.00 -106.83
C GLU A 204 -16.50 -34.34 -107.35
N VAL A 205 -15.69 -35.04 -106.55
CA VAL A 205 -15.15 -36.36 -106.91
C VAL A 205 -16.26 -37.40 -107.07
N ASN A 206 -17.28 -37.39 -106.20
CA ASN A 206 -18.45 -38.28 -106.34
C ASN A 206 -19.26 -37.96 -107.61
N LEU A 207 -19.42 -36.68 -107.96
CA LEU A 207 -20.08 -36.24 -109.20
C LEU A 207 -19.30 -36.74 -110.42
N ILE A 208 -17.99 -36.51 -110.48
CA ILE A 208 -17.10 -37.01 -111.55
C ILE A 208 -17.13 -38.54 -111.61
N GLN A 209 -17.17 -39.24 -110.48
CA GLN A 209 -17.24 -40.71 -110.45
C GLN A 209 -18.62 -41.24 -110.93
N HIS A 210 -19.70 -40.50 -110.69
CA HIS A 210 -21.02 -40.78 -111.23
C HIS A 210 -21.05 -40.55 -112.76
N GLU A 211 -20.48 -39.44 -113.24
CA GLU A 211 -20.32 -39.16 -114.67
C GLU A 211 -19.44 -40.21 -115.36
N LEU A 212 -18.34 -40.66 -114.73
CA LEU A 212 -17.49 -41.74 -115.22
C LEU A 212 -18.26 -43.07 -115.30
N LYS A 213 -19.15 -43.37 -114.35
CA LYS A 213 -20.05 -44.54 -114.42
C LYS A 213 -21.03 -44.41 -115.59
N LEU A 214 -21.59 -43.22 -115.83
CA LEU A 214 -22.46 -42.96 -116.98
C LEU A 214 -21.72 -43.03 -118.33
N ALA A 215 -20.46 -42.62 -118.37
CA ALA A 215 -19.59 -42.77 -119.55
C ALA A 215 -19.24 -44.25 -119.81
N LYS A 216 -18.81 -44.98 -118.78
CA LYS A 216 -18.57 -46.44 -118.87
C LYS A 216 -19.84 -47.22 -119.23
N GLY A 217 -21.01 -46.73 -118.85
CA GLY A 217 -22.31 -47.28 -119.26
C GLY A 217 -22.63 -47.13 -120.76
N LYS A 218 -21.85 -46.37 -121.54
CA LYS A 218 -22.04 -46.20 -122.98
C LYS A 218 -21.11 -47.04 -123.87
N ASP A 219 -20.10 -47.70 -123.31
CA ASP A 219 -19.14 -48.55 -124.05
C ASP A 219 -19.26 -50.07 -123.78
N ALA A 220 -20.31 -50.51 -123.08
CA ALA A 220 -20.57 -51.93 -122.79
C ALA A 220 -21.82 -52.46 -123.51
N LYS A 221 -21.75 -52.61 -124.84
CA LYS A 221 -22.60 -53.56 -125.58
C LYS A 221 -21.92 -54.92 -125.60
N VAL A 222 -22.64 -56.01 -125.24
CA VAL A 222 -22.68 -57.33 -125.91
C VAL A 222 -23.29 -58.43 -125.02
N GLN A 223 -24.30 -59.14 -125.55
CA GLN A 223 -24.83 -60.47 -125.14
C GLN A 223 -25.55 -60.59 -123.76
N ARG A 224 -26.57 -61.46 -123.56
CA ARG A 224 -27.26 -62.43 -124.43
C ARG A 224 -28.66 -62.77 -123.85
N ASN A 225 -29.67 -62.98 -124.70
CA ASN A 225 -30.72 -64.04 -124.71
C ASN A 225 -31.48 -64.43 -123.40
N ASP A 226 -32.74 -64.91 -123.38
CA ASP A 226 -33.78 -65.15 -124.42
C ASP A 226 -35.19 -65.31 -123.79
N SER A 227 -36.22 -65.33 -124.65
CA SER A 227 -37.50 -66.08 -124.52
C SER A 227 -38.58 -65.68 -123.48
N MET A 228 -39.89 -65.87 -123.73
CA MET A 228 -40.67 -66.09 -124.99
C MET A 228 -42.21 -66.07 -124.71
N LYS A 229 -42.93 -65.00 -125.08
CA LYS A 229 -44.32 -64.91 -125.66
C LYS A 229 -45.51 -65.63 -124.94
N HIS A 230 -46.82 -65.48 -125.24
CA HIS A 230 -47.70 -64.78 -126.20
C HIS A 230 -49.04 -64.45 -125.42
N LEU A 231 -49.80 -63.36 -125.62
CA LEU A 231 -50.81 -63.04 -126.67
C LEU A 231 -51.82 -64.19 -126.98
N GLY A 232 -53.14 -64.03 -127.20
CA GLY A 232 -54.07 -62.88 -127.18
C GLY A 232 -55.27 -63.09 -128.16
N GLY A 233 -56.52 -62.75 -127.80
CA GLY A 233 -57.73 -62.78 -128.67
C GLY A 233 -58.39 -64.16 -128.92
N SER A 234 -59.59 -64.33 -129.53
CA SER A 234 -60.63 -63.37 -129.97
C SER A 234 -61.95 -64.09 -130.42
N PHE A 235 -63.13 -63.48 -130.15
CA PHE A 235 -64.43 -63.50 -130.92
C PHE A 235 -65.40 -64.74 -131.08
N ARG A 236 -66.70 -64.41 -130.86
CA ARG A 236 -68.00 -64.82 -131.50
C ARG A 236 -68.64 -66.24 -131.45
N GLU A 237 -69.83 -66.27 -130.81
CA GLU A 237 -71.19 -66.57 -131.38
C GLU A 237 -71.70 -68.02 -131.62
N GLY A 238 -72.87 -68.37 -131.03
CA GLY A 238 -73.67 -69.57 -131.36
C GLY A 238 -74.61 -70.08 -130.23
N LYS A 239 -75.92 -70.27 -130.53
CA LYS A 239 -76.94 -70.96 -129.67
C LYS A 239 -76.84 -72.50 -129.88
N GLN A 240 -77.46 -73.43 -129.14
CA GLN A 240 -78.58 -73.46 -128.15
C GLN A 240 -78.55 -74.82 -127.38
N LEU A 241 -79.32 -74.97 -126.27
CA LEU A 241 -79.74 -76.24 -125.61
C LEU A 241 -78.60 -77.11 -124.99
N GLU A 242 -78.77 -77.87 -123.90
CA GLU A 242 -79.65 -77.87 -122.72
C GLU A 242 -78.92 -78.70 -121.62
N ASP A 243 -79.32 -78.63 -120.34
CA ASP A 243 -78.84 -79.51 -119.24
C ASP A 243 -77.32 -79.69 -118.97
N SER A 244 -76.62 -78.62 -118.54
CA SER A 244 -75.31 -78.76 -117.85
C SER A 244 -74.94 -77.59 -116.92
N SER A 245 -75.91 -77.05 -116.17
CA SER A 245 -75.70 -75.91 -115.27
C SER A 245 -74.94 -76.28 -113.99
N LEU A 246 -75.18 -77.45 -113.38
CA LEU A 246 -74.55 -77.84 -112.11
C LEU A 246 -73.04 -78.11 -112.23
N LEU A 247 -72.58 -78.82 -113.26
CA LEU A 247 -71.16 -79.21 -113.37
C LEU A 247 -70.22 -78.02 -113.62
N LYS A 248 -70.72 -76.95 -114.25
CA LYS A 248 -69.97 -75.70 -114.40
C LYS A 248 -69.90 -74.93 -113.08
N SER A 249 -71.00 -74.82 -112.34
CA SER A 249 -70.99 -74.24 -110.97
C SER A 249 -69.96 -74.95 -110.08
N ILE A 250 -69.99 -76.29 -110.02
CA ILE A 250 -69.07 -77.08 -109.18
C ILE A 250 -67.60 -76.91 -109.60
N THR A 251 -67.29 -76.77 -110.89
CA THR A 251 -65.91 -76.58 -111.35
C THR A 251 -65.42 -75.14 -111.22
N GLU A 252 -66.30 -74.16 -111.37
CA GLU A 252 -66.04 -72.74 -111.07
C GLU A 252 -65.87 -72.53 -109.55
N GLU A 253 -66.67 -73.18 -108.71
CA GLU A 253 -66.54 -73.23 -107.24
C GLU A 253 -65.25 -73.93 -106.80
N LEU A 254 -64.87 -75.06 -107.42
CA LEU A 254 -63.58 -75.72 -107.18
C LEU A 254 -62.40 -74.81 -107.55
N GLN A 255 -62.54 -74.03 -108.63
CA GLN A 255 -61.51 -73.08 -109.06
C GLN A 255 -61.50 -71.80 -108.22
N ALA A 256 -62.65 -71.39 -107.66
CA ALA A 256 -62.77 -70.29 -106.70
C ALA A 256 -62.15 -70.66 -105.34
N THR A 257 -62.57 -71.78 -104.74
CA THR A 257 -61.99 -72.30 -103.48
C THR A 257 -60.49 -72.56 -103.59
N LYS A 258 -59.98 -72.98 -104.76
CA LYS A 258 -58.54 -73.10 -105.02
C LYS A 258 -57.81 -71.75 -105.10
N LYS A 259 -58.47 -70.69 -105.58
CA LYS A 259 -57.94 -69.31 -105.55
C LYS A 259 -57.98 -68.73 -104.13
N GLU A 260 -59.05 -68.97 -103.39
CA GLU A 260 -59.16 -68.59 -101.97
C GLU A 260 -58.08 -69.27 -101.14
N LEU A 261 -57.88 -70.59 -101.30
CA LEU A 261 -56.78 -71.32 -100.65
C LEU A 261 -55.40 -70.74 -100.99
N ALA A 262 -55.21 -70.23 -102.22
CA ALA A 262 -53.98 -69.54 -102.59
C ALA A 262 -53.86 -68.15 -101.92
N SER A 263 -54.96 -67.38 -101.83
CA SER A 263 -55.03 -66.10 -101.11
C SER A 263 -54.74 -66.29 -99.62
N THR A 264 -55.43 -67.21 -98.94
CA THR A 264 -55.19 -67.52 -97.52
C THR A 264 -53.76 -67.98 -97.26
N ARG A 265 -53.12 -68.67 -98.23
CA ARG A 265 -51.71 -69.04 -98.14
C ARG A 265 -50.78 -67.82 -98.29
N GLU A 266 -51.08 -66.90 -99.21
CA GLU A 266 -50.33 -65.66 -99.40
C GLU A 266 -50.47 -64.73 -98.19
N GLU A 267 -51.69 -64.54 -97.68
CA GLU A 267 -52.01 -63.86 -96.42
C GLU A 267 -51.26 -64.48 -95.24
N GLY A 268 -51.15 -65.82 -95.18
CA GLY A 268 -50.34 -66.52 -94.18
C GLY A 268 -48.85 -66.18 -94.26
N PHE A 269 -48.28 -66.00 -95.45
CA PHE A 269 -46.90 -65.53 -95.62
C PHE A 269 -46.75 -64.04 -95.28
N GLN A 270 -47.74 -63.19 -95.61
CA GLN A 270 -47.77 -61.79 -95.21
C GLN A 270 -47.84 -61.65 -93.68
N PHE A 271 -48.67 -62.46 -93.01
CA PHE A 271 -48.75 -62.53 -91.55
C PHE A 271 -47.45 -63.00 -90.93
N MET A 272 -46.80 -64.03 -91.48
CA MET A 272 -45.51 -64.50 -90.99
C MET A 272 -44.43 -63.40 -91.13
N THR A 273 -44.44 -62.67 -92.25
CA THR A 273 -43.55 -61.51 -92.48
C THR A 273 -43.82 -60.38 -91.49
N SER A 274 -45.09 -60.03 -91.21
CA SER A 274 -45.42 -59.01 -90.20
C SER A 274 -45.06 -59.47 -88.78
N MET A 275 -45.21 -60.76 -88.47
CA MET A 275 -44.79 -61.33 -87.19
C MET A 275 -43.26 -61.36 -87.03
N ASP A 276 -42.49 -61.48 -88.11
CA ASP A 276 -41.03 -61.32 -88.12
C ASP A 276 -40.63 -59.85 -87.90
N ILE A 277 -41.32 -58.90 -88.54
CA ILE A 277 -41.13 -57.45 -88.32
C ILE A 277 -41.40 -57.11 -86.84
N LEU A 278 -42.55 -57.50 -86.29
CA LEU A 278 -42.90 -57.27 -84.88
C LEU A 278 -41.89 -57.92 -83.92
N ARG A 279 -41.33 -59.08 -84.24
CA ARG A 279 -40.27 -59.70 -83.43
C ARG A 279 -38.96 -58.92 -83.48
N ASN A 280 -38.65 -58.25 -84.59
CA ASN A 280 -37.45 -57.39 -84.71
C ASN A 280 -37.66 -56.03 -84.03
N GLU A 281 -38.84 -55.42 -84.15
CA GLU A 281 -39.23 -54.22 -83.40
C GLU A 281 -39.22 -54.48 -81.89
N LEU A 282 -39.76 -55.62 -81.43
CA LEU A 282 -39.73 -56.00 -80.02
C LEU A 282 -38.28 -56.13 -79.51
N LYS A 283 -37.38 -56.77 -80.28
CA LYS A 283 -35.94 -56.83 -79.93
C LYS A 283 -35.35 -55.43 -79.82
N TYR A 284 -35.56 -54.57 -80.81
CA TYR A 284 -35.07 -53.19 -80.80
C TYR A 284 -35.57 -52.41 -79.58
N VAL A 285 -36.87 -52.50 -79.25
CA VAL A 285 -37.45 -51.86 -78.04
C VAL A 285 -36.87 -52.45 -76.75
N THR A 286 -36.61 -53.76 -76.69
CA THR A 286 -35.92 -54.35 -75.51
C THR A 286 -34.47 -53.88 -75.36
N GLU A 287 -33.77 -53.65 -76.47
CA GLU A 287 -32.41 -53.11 -76.45
C GLU A 287 -32.41 -51.62 -76.06
N GLU A 288 -33.32 -50.82 -76.64
CA GLU A 288 -33.47 -49.39 -76.33
C GLU A 288 -33.90 -49.16 -74.87
N THR A 289 -34.84 -49.94 -74.34
CA THR A 289 -35.24 -49.85 -72.92
C THR A 289 -34.10 -50.21 -71.96
N VAL A 290 -33.22 -51.16 -72.32
CA VAL A 290 -31.99 -51.45 -71.55
C VAL A 290 -31.00 -50.29 -71.62
N GLN A 291 -30.84 -49.63 -72.78
CA GLN A 291 -29.98 -48.44 -72.90
C GLN A 291 -30.54 -47.24 -72.13
N LEU A 292 -31.85 -46.97 -72.21
CA LEU A 292 -32.53 -45.93 -71.44
C LEU A 292 -32.41 -46.17 -69.94
N LYS A 293 -32.54 -47.43 -69.48
CA LYS A 293 -32.34 -47.77 -68.07
C LYS A 293 -30.91 -47.48 -67.60
N LYS A 294 -29.89 -47.87 -68.38
CA LYS A 294 -28.48 -47.53 -68.11
C LYS A 294 -28.22 -46.01 -68.12
N ALA A 295 -28.88 -45.26 -69.00
CA ALA A 295 -28.78 -43.81 -69.07
C ALA A 295 -29.42 -43.16 -67.82
N LYS A 296 -30.59 -43.65 -67.38
CA LYS A 296 -31.25 -43.23 -66.15
C LYS A 296 -30.39 -43.49 -64.91
N GLU A 297 -29.84 -44.69 -64.75
CA GLU A 297 -28.97 -45.04 -63.62
C GLU A 297 -27.74 -44.11 -63.55
N LYS A 298 -27.13 -43.77 -64.69
CA LYS A 298 -26.06 -42.76 -64.76
C LYS A 298 -26.54 -41.36 -64.33
N ALA A 299 -27.71 -40.94 -64.81
CA ALA A 299 -28.30 -39.66 -64.42
C ALA A 299 -28.58 -39.59 -62.92
N ASP A 300 -29.18 -40.62 -62.34
CA ASP A 300 -29.46 -40.73 -60.90
C ASP A 300 -28.18 -40.66 -60.06
N ILE A 301 -27.09 -41.33 -60.47
CA ILE A 301 -25.77 -41.22 -59.81
C ILE A 301 -25.22 -39.79 -59.89
N THR A 302 -25.35 -39.11 -61.03
CA THR A 302 -24.91 -37.70 -61.15
C THR A 302 -25.75 -36.76 -60.29
N ALA A 303 -27.07 -36.97 -60.20
CA ALA A 303 -27.97 -36.20 -59.35
C ALA A 303 -27.65 -36.39 -57.86
N GLN A 304 -27.40 -37.63 -57.42
CA GLN A 304 -26.96 -37.93 -56.05
C GLN A 304 -25.60 -37.27 -55.73
N ASN A 305 -24.64 -37.31 -56.66
CA ASN A 305 -23.34 -36.67 -56.50
C ASN A 305 -23.50 -35.13 -56.34
N LEU A 306 -24.28 -34.49 -57.20
CA LEU A 306 -24.59 -33.05 -57.10
C LEU A 306 -25.31 -32.71 -55.80
N ASN A 307 -26.30 -33.50 -55.37
CA ASN A 307 -27.00 -33.30 -54.10
C ASN A 307 -26.04 -33.42 -52.90
N SER A 308 -25.14 -34.40 -52.91
CA SER A 308 -24.11 -34.55 -51.87
C SER A 308 -23.15 -33.35 -51.79
N LYS A 309 -22.79 -32.76 -52.95
CA LYS A 309 -21.99 -31.53 -53.03
C LYS A 309 -22.77 -30.33 -52.52
N LEU A 310 -24.05 -30.21 -52.85
CA LEU A 310 -24.93 -29.13 -52.39
C LEU A 310 -25.14 -29.18 -50.86
N LEU A 311 -25.36 -30.36 -50.27
CA LEU A 311 -25.45 -30.52 -48.82
C LEU A 311 -24.12 -30.20 -48.11
N ARG A 312 -22.98 -30.59 -48.68
CA ARG A 312 -21.65 -30.20 -48.19
C ARG A 312 -21.37 -28.69 -48.32
N ALA A 313 -21.87 -28.04 -49.37
CA ALA A 313 -21.77 -26.59 -49.53
C ALA A 313 -22.68 -25.86 -48.52
N LYS A 314 -23.91 -26.34 -48.30
CA LYS A 314 -24.85 -25.78 -47.34
C LYS A 314 -24.32 -25.82 -45.90
N SER A 315 -23.79 -26.96 -45.46
CA SER A 315 -23.20 -27.08 -44.11
C SER A 315 -21.94 -26.22 -43.93
N LYS A 316 -21.10 -26.07 -44.97
CA LYS A 316 -19.98 -25.12 -44.97
C LYS A 316 -20.44 -23.66 -44.90
N LEU A 317 -21.54 -23.31 -45.57
CA LEU A 317 -22.10 -21.96 -45.50
C LEU A 317 -22.67 -21.68 -44.11
N GLU A 318 -23.39 -22.62 -43.51
CA GLU A 318 -23.98 -22.50 -42.17
C GLU A 318 -22.93 -22.40 -41.06
N THR A 319 -21.81 -23.13 -41.17
CA THR A 319 -20.67 -22.97 -40.26
C THR A 319 -19.96 -21.63 -40.47
N ALA A 320 -19.82 -21.15 -41.71
CA ALA A 320 -19.25 -19.85 -42.00
C ALA A 320 -20.10 -18.69 -41.45
N THR A 321 -21.43 -18.71 -41.63
CA THR A 321 -22.33 -17.67 -41.10
C THR A 321 -22.39 -17.69 -39.57
N ALA A 322 -22.31 -18.86 -38.94
CA ALA A 322 -22.20 -18.95 -37.48
C ALA A 322 -20.88 -18.37 -36.94
N VAL A 323 -19.77 -18.50 -37.68
CA VAL A 323 -18.49 -17.85 -37.35
C VAL A 323 -18.56 -16.35 -37.61
N GLU A 324 -19.17 -15.90 -38.71
CA GLU A 324 -19.40 -14.48 -39.00
C GLU A 324 -20.24 -13.81 -37.91
N GLY A 325 -21.30 -14.45 -37.42
CA GLY A 325 -22.11 -13.96 -36.31
C GLY A 325 -21.30 -13.73 -35.02
N LYS A 326 -20.36 -14.62 -34.72
CA LYS A 326 -19.42 -14.47 -33.58
C LYS A 326 -18.38 -13.37 -33.81
N ALA A 327 -17.87 -13.24 -35.04
CA ALA A 327 -16.98 -12.14 -35.42
C ALA A 327 -17.69 -10.78 -35.34
N ARG A 328 -18.98 -10.74 -35.67
CA ARG A 328 -19.81 -9.52 -35.61
C ARG A 328 -20.17 -9.14 -34.17
N SER A 329 -20.47 -10.09 -33.29
CA SER A 329 -20.72 -9.79 -31.87
C SER A 329 -19.46 -9.33 -31.14
N THR A 330 -18.30 -9.91 -31.44
CA THR A 330 -16.99 -9.45 -30.93
C THR A 330 -16.58 -8.10 -31.51
N LEU A 331 -16.87 -7.81 -32.77
CA LEU A 331 -16.69 -6.46 -33.34
C LEU A 331 -17.58 -5.42 -32.62
N SER A 332 -18.83 -5.76 -32.33
CA SER A 332 -19.72 -4.86 -31.58
C SER A 332 -19.23 -4.62 -30.15
N SER A 333 -18.75 -5.64 -29.42
CA SER A 333 -18.20 -5.41 -28.07
C SER A 333 -16.92 -4.57 -28.10
N LEU A 334 -16.03 -4.80 -29.07
CA LEU A 334 -14.84 -3.97 -29.28
C LEU A 334 -15.18 -2.53 -29.65
N SER A 335 -16.25 -2.29 -30.42
CA SER A 335 -16.68 -0.92 -30.74
C SER A 335 -17.16 -0.15 -29.50
N VAL A 336 -17.85 -0.83 -28.57
CA VAL A 336 -18.29 -0.23 -27.30
C VAL A 336 -17.09 0.09 -26.40
N THR A 337 -16.12 -0.83 -26.27
CA THR A 337 -14.91 -0.55 -25.46
C THR A 337 -14.06 0.58 -26.06
N LEU A 338 -14.01 0.70 -27.39
CA LEU A 338 -13.30 1.76 -28.09
C LEU A 338 -13.95 3.14 -27.86
N GLU A 339 -15.29 3.26 -27.90
CA GLU A 339 -15.97 4.51 -27.54
C GLU A 339 -15.83 4.84 -26.05
N GLN A 340 -15.88 3.85 -25.16
CA GLN A 340 -15.59 4.05 -23.74
C GLN A 340 -14.18 4.64 -23.53
N LEU A 341 -13.14 4.02 -24.11
CA LEU A 341 -11.76 4.51 -24.04
C LEU A 341 -11.58 5.91 -24.62
N LYS A 342 -12.31 6.28 -25.70
CA LYS A 342 -12.32 7.65 -26.21
C LYS A 342 -12.88 8.64 -25.18
N THR A 343 -13.99 8.32 -24.54
CA THR A 343 -14.59 9.21 -23.52
C THR A 343 -13.69 9.36 -22.29
N GLU A 344 -13.07 8.28 -21.82
CA GLU A 344 -12.11 8.30 -20.71
C GLU A 344 -10.85 9.12 -21.07
N ALA A 345 -10.32 8.96 -22.29
CA ALA A 345 -9.20 9.76 -22.78
C ALA A 345 -9.53 11.26 -22.86
N GLU A 346 -10.78 11.63 -23.22
CA GLU A 346 -11.23 13.03 -23.20
C GLU A 346 -11.43 13.58 -21.78
N VAL A 347 -11.86 12.76 -20.82
CA VAL A 347 -11.92 13.15 -19.40
C VAL A 347 -10.51 13.39 -18.86
N ALA A 348 -9.58 12.44 -19.04
CA ALA A 348 -8.19 12.59 -18.63
C ALA A 348 -7.48 13.79 -19.30
N ARG A 349 -7.84 14.13 -20.55
CA ARG A 349 -7.37 15.36 -21.22
C ARG A 349 -7.89 16.64 -20.56
N LYS A 350 -9.13 16.66 -20.06
CA LYS A 350 -9.71 17.80 -19.34
C LYS A 350 -9.10 17.96 -17.94
N GLU A 351 -9.01 16.88 -17.17
CA GLU A 351 -8.36 16.87 -15.86
C GLU A 351 -6.90 17.34 -15.95
N LYS A 352 -6.15 16.86 -16.95
CA LYS A 352 -4.78 17.31 -17.22
C LYS A 352 -4.67 18.80 -17.57
N LYS A 353 -5.72 19.44 -18.09
CA LYS A 353 -5.76 20.91 -18.28
C LYS A 353 -5.98 21.62 -16.95
N LEU A 354 -6.99 21.21 -16.18
CA LEU A 354 -7.28 21.77 -14.85
C LEU A 354 -6.05 21.69 -13.92
N ILE A 355 -5.41 20.53 -13.82
CA ILE A 355 -4.20 20.34 -13.01
C ILE A 355 -3.06 21.28 -13.46
N ARG A 356 -2.94 21.58 -14.76
CA ARG A 356 -1.94 22.53 -15.28
C ARG A 356 -2.27 23.98 -14.91
N GLU A 357 -3.55 24.35 -14.94
CA GLU A 357 -4.07 25.66 -14.56
C GLU A 357 -3.86 25.88 -13.05
N GLU A 358 -4.30 24.95 -12.20
CA GLU A 358 -4.06 24.95 -10.75
C GLU A 358 -2.55 24.99 -10.41
N THR A 359 -1.73 24.19 -11.11
CA THR A 359 -0.26 24.21 -10.94
C THR A 359 0.35 25.57 -11.33
N ALA A 360 -0.24 26.29 -12.28
CA ALA A 360 0.22 27.63 -12.68
C ALA A 360 -0.21 28.69 -11.64
N GLU A 361 -1.43 28.58 -11.11
CA GLU A 361 -1.94 29.45 -10.04
C GLU A 361 -1.13 29.30 -8.75
N ILE A 362 -0.92 28.07 -8.27
CA ILE A 362 -0.07 27.79 -7.09
C ILE A 362 1.35 28.34 -7.27
N LYS A 363 1.93 28.23 -8.48
CA LYS A 363 3.25 28.82 -8.78
C LYS A 363 3.24 30.35 -8.77
N ALA A 364 2.14 31.00 -9.12
CA ALA A 364 1.99 32.44 -9.03
C ALA A 364 1.82 32.88 -7.57
N GLU A 365 1.04 32.13 -6.77
CA GLU A 365 0.87 32.37 -5.34
C GLU A 365 2.19 32.23 -4.57
N ILE A 366 2.97 31.17 -4.82
CA ILE A 366 4.31 30.99 -4.22
C ILE A 366 5.22 32.19 -4.52
N ARG A 367 5.27 32.66 -5.77
CA ARG A 367 6.08 33.84 -6.13
C ARG A 367 5.62 35.12 -5.42
N ASN A 368 4.31 35.28 -5.23
CA ASN A 368 3.75 36.39 -4.47
C ASN A 368 4.17 36.30 -2.99
N THR A 369 4.04 35.13 -2.35
CA THR A 369 4.45 34.96 -0.95
C THR A 369 5.95 35.11 -0.76
N ASP A 370 6.79 34.61 -1.67
CA ASP A 370 8.24 34.85 -1.68
C ASP A 370 8.56 36.36 -1.74
N SER A 371 7.89 37.12 -2.62
CA SER A 371 8.09 38.57 -2.71
C SER A 371 7.65 39.32 -1.44
N GLN A 372 6.59 38.87 -0.76
CA GLN A 372 6.16 39.42 0.53
C GLN A 372 7.14 39.06 1.66
N ILE A 373 7.71 37.86 1.62
CA ILE A 373 8.76 37.42 2.54
C ILE A 373 10.01 38.30 2.35
N ASP A 374 10.42 38.60 1.13
CA ASP A 374 11.58 39.46 0.89
C ASP A 374 11.33 40.92 1.32
N LEU A 375 10.16 41.49 1.00
CA LEU A 375 9.75 42.81 1.51
C LEU A 375 9.68 42.89 3.04
N THR A 376 9.36 41.79 3.73
CA THR A 376 9.33 41.75 5.20
C THR A 376 10.72 41.52 5.81
N LYS A 377 11.60 40.75 5.16
CA LYS A 377 13.03 40.67 5.52
C LYS A 377 13.70 42.04 5.42
N GLU A 378 13.48 42.77 4.33
CA GLU A 378 14.02 44.12 4.13
C GLU A 378 13.58 45.05 5.24
N LYS A 379 12.27 45.10 5.57
CA LYS A 379 11.75 45.91 6.68
C LYS A 379 12.38 45.53 8.03
N LEU A 380 12.56 44.24 8.30
CA LEU A 380 13.22 43.77 9.51
C LEU A 380 14.69 44.21 9.57
N GLN A 381 15.41 44.17 8.44
CA GLN A 381 16.80 44.62 8.36
C GLN A 381 16.93 46.12 8.64
N HIS A 382 16.02 46.95 8.11
CA HIS A 382 15.97 48.38 8.44
C HIS A 382 15.71 48.61 9.94
N ALA A 383 14.73 47.91 10.52
CA ALA A 383 14.44 48.02 11.97
C ALA A 383 15.61 47.57 12.86
N ILE A 384 16.41 46.58 12.44
CA ILE A 384 17.65 46.18 13.14
C ILE A 384 18.71 47.29 13.08
N GLN A 385 18.90 47.92 11.91
CA GLN A 385 19.84 49.03 11.75
C GLN A 385 19.44 50.25 12.58
N GLU A 386 18.15 50.59 12.64
CA GLU A 386 17.60 51.63 13.51
C GLU A 386 17.84 51.30 15.00
N LEU A 387 17.54 50.07 15.42
CA LEU A 387 17.76 49.62 16.80
C LEU A 387 19.25 49.70 17.20
N ASP A 388 20.17 49.34 16.32
CA ASP A 388 21.60 49.44 16.60
C ASP A 388 22.11 50.89 16.58
N ALA A 389 21.49 51.78 15.81
CA ALA A 389 21.74 53.22 15.90
C ALA A 389 21.26 53.79 17.25
N VAL A 390 20.08 53.36 17.73
CA VAL A 390 19.53 53.73 19.05
C VAL A 390 20.41 53.22 20.19
N LYS A 391 20.89 51.96 20.15
CA LYS A 391 21.84 51.45 21.16
C LYS A 391 23.16 52.22 21.19
N LYS A 392 23.64 52.69 20.03
CA LYS A 392 24.85 53.53 19.94
C LYS A 392 24.62 54.93 20.54
N SER A 393 23.46 55.54 20.32
CA SER A 393 23.14 56.82 20.95
C SER A 393 22.86 56.68 22.46
N GLU A 394 22.18 55.62 22.89
CA GLU A 394 21.95 55.27 24.30
C GLU A 394 23.26 55.06 25.05
N SER A 395 24.17 54.21 24.54
CA SER A 395 25.47 53.96 25.17
C SER A 395 26.34 55.23 25.23
N SER A 396 26.29 56.09 24.20
CA SER A 396 26.92 57.42 24.23
C SER A 396 26.30 58.33 25.32
N ALA A 397 24.97 58.36 25.45
CA ALA A 397 24.28 59.13 26.48
C ALA A 397 24.62 58.64 27.90
N LEU A 398 24.67 57.32 28.12
CA LEU A 398 25.08 56.72 29.39
C LEU A 398 26.54 57.03 29.73
N GLN A 399 27.45 56.99 28.75
CA GLN A 399 28.86 57.37 28.96
C GLN A 399 29.00 58.86 29.29
N ASN A 400 28.24 59.74 28.62
CA ASN A 400 28.22 61.17 28.92
C ASN A 400 27.68 61.43 30.34
N LEU A 401 26.61 60.75 30.74
CA LEU A 401 26.06 60.82 32.09
C LEU A 401 27.10 60.36 33.13
N LYS A 402 27.78 59.24 32.89
CA LYS A 402 28.86 58.75 33.75
C LYS A 402 29.99 59.78 33.90
N ASN A 403 30.45 60.37 32.79
CA ASN A 403 31.48 61.42 32.80
C ASN A 403 31.03 62.65 33.62
N VAL A 404 29.77 63.06 33.52
CA VAL A 404 29.20 64.16 34.32
C VAL A 404 29.16 63.81 35.81
N ILE A 405 28.77 62.59 36.18
CA ILE A 405 28.82 62.13 37.59
C ILE A 405 30.26 62.12 38.10
N GLU A 406 31.21 61.51 37.37
CA GLU A 406 32.62 61.46 37.77
C GLU A 406 33.24 62.86 37.92
N ASN A 407 32.94 63.78 37.01
CA ASN A 407 33.39 65.18 37.11
C ASN A 407 32.72 65.92 38.28
N THR A 408 31.46 65.66 38.57
CA THR A 408 30.75 66.24 39.73
C THR A 408 31.34 65.71 41.04
N MET A 409 31.60 64.40 41.14
CA MET A 409 32.27 63.79 42.29
C MET A 409 33.70 64.32 42.47
N ARG A 410 34.48 64.46 41.38
CA ARG A 410 35.84 65.01 41.41
C ARG A 410 35.87 66.48 41.85
N SER A 411 34.94 67.29 41.33
CA SER A 411 34.78 68.70 41.73
C SER A 411 34.37 68.83 43.20
N ARG A 412 33.45 67.97 43.67
CA ARG A 412 33.05 67.91 45.08
C ARG A 412 34.19 67.47 45.99
N ALA A 413 34.96 66.45 45.61
CA ALA A 413 36.12 66.00 46.37
C ALA A 413 37.18 67.10 46.48
N SER A 414 37.44 67.84 45.40
CA SER A 414 38.37 68.98 45.39
C SER A 414 37.86 70.14 46.26
N ALA A 415 36.56 70.46 46.22
CA ALA A 415 35.97 71.47 47.09
C ALA A 415 36.01 71.07 48.58
N SER A 416 35.77 69.79 48.88
CA SER A 416 35.77 69.26 50.25
C SER A 416 37.17 69.14 50.87
N GLN A 417 38.25 69.18 50.10
CA GLN A 417 39.62 69.19 50.65
C GLN A 417 39.98 70.49 51.39
N HIS A 418 39.18 71.55 51.21
CA HIS A 418 39.44 72.88 51.79
C HIS A 418 38.31 73.38 52.71
N SER A 419 37.33 72.53 53.06
CA SER A 419 36.24 72.88 53.97
C SER A 419 36.00 71.79 55.02
N SER A 420 35.79 72.19 56.28
CA SER A 420 35.46 71.28 57.38
C SER A 420 33.99 70.82 57.39
N SER A 421 33.27 71.00 56.29
CA SER A 421 31.84 70.72 56.13
C SER A 421 31.59 69.97 54.83
N ILE A 422 30.87 68.84 54.93
CA ILE A 422 30.49 68.02 53.78
C ILE A 422 29.15 68.55 53.24
N THR A 423 29.17 69.22 52.09
CA THR A 423 27.94 69.61 51.39
C THR A 423 27.40 68.45 50.55
N ILE A 424 26.29 67.87 51.00
CA ILE A 424 25.59 66.75 50.36
C ILE A 424 24.48 67.30 49.45
N SER A 425 24.27 66.70 48.27
CA SER A 425 23.18 67.09 47.37
C SER A 425 21.81 66.76 47.97
N LYS A 426 20.75 67.51 47.62
CA LYS A 426 19.38 67.23 48.09
C LYS A 426 18.95 65.77 47.79
N PHE A 427 19.32 65.25 46.62
CA PHE A 427 19.06 63.85 46.26
C PHE A 427 19.85 62.85 47.11
N GLU A 428 21.12 63.15 47.42
CA GLU A 428 21.97 62.31 48.27
C GLU A 428 21.47 62.33 49.72
N TYR A 429 20.97 63.48 50.20
CA TYR A 429 20.31 63.63 51.49
C TYR A 429 19.01 62.81 51.55
N GLU A 430 18.13 62.93 50.55
CA GLU A 430 16.89 62.13 50.47
C GLU A 430 17.19 60.62 50.39
N TYR A 431 18.20 60.22 49.61
CA TYR A 431 18.65 58.82 49.52
C TYR A 431 19.17 58.28 50.85
N LEU A 432 20.08 59.00 51.52
CA LEU A 432 20.65 58.59 52.81
C LEU A 432 19.60 58.57 53.92
N THR A 433 18.69 59.56 53.94
CA THR A 433 17.56 59.62 54.89
C THR A 433 16.62 58.43 54.68
N GLY A 434 16.28 58.11 53.42
CA GLY A 434 15.48 56.92 53.09
C GLY A 434 16.19 55.60 53.47
N HIS A 435 17.51 55.52 53.30
CA HIS A 435 18.27 54.34 53.71
C HIS A 435 18.32 54.17 55.24
N ALA A 436 18.45 55.27 55.98
CA ALA A 436 18.39 55.27 57.45
C ALA A 436 17.00 54.81 57.94
N ALA A 437 15.92 55.34 57.38
CA ALA A 437 14.55 54.93 57.72
C ALA A 437 14.29 53.44 57.41
N MET A 438 14.80 52.92 56.29
CA MET A 438 14.73 51.47 56.00
C MET A 438 15.52 50.63 57.00
N ALA A 439 16.66 51.11 57.49
CA ALA A 439 17.44 50.43 58.52
C ALA A 439 16.72 50.42 59.88
N GLU A 440 16.07 51.52 60.25
CA GLU A 440 15.19 51.64 61.43
C GLU A 440 14.02 50.66 61.35
N GLU A 441 13.29 50.62 60.22
CA GLU A 441 12.23 49.62 60.00
C GLU A 441 12.71 48.17 60.12
N ILE A 442 13.94 47.86 59.69
CA ILE A 442 14.53 46.53 59.82
C ILE A 442 14.90 46.23 61.28
N ALA A 443 15.39 47.21 62.03
CA ALA A 443 15.65 47.09 63.45
C ALA A 443 14.35 46.83 64.23
N ASP A 444 13.29 47.60 63.99
CA ASP A 444 11.98 47.41 64.62
C ASP A 444 11.39 46.03 64.32
N LYS A 445 11.47 45.56 63.07
CA LYS A 445 11.02 44.21 62.68
C LYS A 445 11.84 43.12 63.39
N LYS A 446 13.14 43.32 63.63
CA LYS A 446 13.98 42.42 64.42
C LYS A 446 13.59 42.43 65.91
N VAL A 447 13.34 43.61 66.50
CA VAL A 447 12.91 43.76 67.90
C VAL A 447 11.54 43.12 68.13
N ALA A 448 10.57 43.39 67.26
CA ALA A 448 9.24 42.78 67.33
C ALA A 448 9.29 41.24 67.19
N ALA A 449 10.14 40.73 66.29
CA ALA A 449 10.38 39.29 66.20
C ALA A 449 10.96 38.72 67.50
N ALA A 450 12.00 39.35 68.06
CA ALA A 450 12.61 38.92 69.32
C ALA A 450 11.62 38.94 70.50
N GLN A 451 10.75 39.96 70.58
CA GLN A 451 9.66 40.02 71.56
C GLN A 451 8.68 38.85 71.40
N ALA A 452 8.26 38.54 70.17
CA ALA A 452 7.39 37.39 69.89
C ALA A 452 8.05 36.04 70.24
N TRP A 453 9.36 35.87 70.03
CA TRP A 453 10.10 34.69 70.49
C TRP A 453 10.13 34.59 72.02
N ILE A 454 10.30 35.70 72.74
CA ILE A 454 10.25 35.73 74.21
C ILE A 454 8.85 35.37 74.73
N GLU A 455 7.80 35.87 74.09
CA GLU A 455 6.41 35.52 74.46
C GLU A 455 6.08 34.05 74.17
N ALA A 456 6.53 33.52 73.04
CA ALA A 456 6.39 32.10 72.71
C ALA A 456 7.14 31.20 73.70
N LEU A 457 8.36 31.58 74.12
CA LEU A 457 9.10 30.87 75.16
C LEU A 457 8.37 30.90 76.50
N LYS A 458 7.89 32.07 76.95
CA LYS A 458 7.06 32.20 78.18
C LYS A 458 5.77 31.39 78.13
N ALA A 459 5.17 31.22 76.95
CA ALA A 459 4.00 30.36 76.76
C ALA A 459 4.39 28.86 76.87
N SER A 460 5.49 28.45 76.23
CA SER A 460 5.99 27.07 76.30
C SER A 460 6.46 26.68 77.71
N GLU A 461 7.04 27.62 78.47
CA GLU A 461 7.43 27.43 79.88
C GLU A 461 6.21 27.11 80.75
N LYS A 462 5.11 27.86 80.58
CA LYS A 462 3.83 27.58 81.25
C LYS A 462 3.24 26.22 80.86
N GLU A 463 3.32 25.84 79.59
CA GLU A 463 2.87 24.53 79.12
C GLU A 463 3.71 23.38 79.73
N ILE A 464 5.03 23.56 79.83
CA ILE A 464 5.94 22.60 80.47
C ILE A 464 5.64 22.47 81.96
N LEU A 465 5.41 23.59 82.67
CA LEU A 465 5.01 23.57 84.08
C LEU A 465 3.70 22.79 84.28
N MET A 466 2.66 23.04 83.48
CA MET A 466 1.41 22.27 83.54
C MET A 466 1.61 20.77 83.25
N LYS A 467 2.48 20.40 82.30
CA LYS A 467 2.84 18.99 82.03
C LYS A 467 3.58 18.34 83.21
N ILE A 468 4.45 19.08 83.89
CA ILE A 468 5.14 18.60 85.08
C ILE A 468 4.16 18.42 86.24
N GLU A 469 3.19 19.33 86.42
CA GLU A 469 2.13 19.19 87.43
C GLU A 469 1.25 17.96 87.18
N LEU A 470 0.85 17.71 85.93
CA LEU A 470 0.10 16.52 85.52
C LEU A 470 0.90 15.23 85.78
N ALA A 471 2.16 15.17 85.36
CA ALA A 471 3.00 13.99 85.59
C ALA A 471 3.22 13.70 87.09
N HIS A 472 3.33 14.74 87.94
CA HIS A 472 3.33 14.56 89.39
C HIS A 472 1.98 14.08 89.94
N GLY A 473 0.86 14.39 89.27
CA GLY A 473 -0.45 13.78 89.51
C GLY A 473 -0.41 12.27 89.27
N ASP A 474 -0.05 11.86 88.06
CA ASP A 474 -0.01 10.46 87.64
C ASP A 474 0.94 9.63 88.53
N ILE A 475 2.11 10.16 88.89
CA ILE A 475 3.06 9.48 89.80
C ILE A 475 2.44 9.27 91.19
N ARG A 476 1.66 10.22 91.72
CA ARG A 476 0.96 10.04 93.00
C ARG A 476 -0.13 8.97 92.90
N GLU A 477 -0.86 8.91 91.79
CA GLU A 477 -1.88 7.87 91.56
C GLU A 477 -1.25 6.48 91.43
N ILE A 478 -0.18 6.34 90.65
CA ILE A 478 0.56 5.07 90.49
C ILE A 478 1.09 4.58 91.83
N ARG A 479 1.72 5.45 92.64
CA ARG A 479 2.21 5.04 93.98
C ARG A 479 1.09 4.54 94.89
N VAL A 480 -0.10 5.15 94.82
CA VAL A 480 -1.28 4.69 95.58
C VAL A 480 -1.79 3.33 95.09
N GLU A 481 -1.67 2.99 93.80
CA GLU A 481 -2.03 1.66 93.31
C GLU A 481 -0.94 0.60 93.62
N GLU A 482 0.34 0.96 93.49
CA GLU A 482 1.46 0.12 93.92
C GLU A 482 1.37 -0.24 95.42
N GLU A 483 1.05 0.72 96.28
CA GLU A 483 0.85 0.48 97.73
C GLU A 483 -0.30 -0.52 97.99
N LYS A 484 -1.40 -0.48 97.21
CA LYS A 484 -2.48 -1.49 97.28
C LYS A 484 -2.04 -2.87 96.80
N GLU A 485 -1.21 -2.95 95.76
CA GLU A 485 -0.76 -4.22 95.19
C GLU A 485 0.34 -4.88 96.04
N ILE A 486 1.21 -4.09 96.68
CA ILE A 486 2.11 -4.55 97.74
C ILE A 486 1.31 -5.18 98.89
N TYR A 487 0.25 -4.52 99.37
CA TYR A 487 -0.63 -5.07 100.41
C TYR A 487 -1.27 -6.41 100.04
N ARG A 488 -1.72 -6.57 98.78
CA ARG A 488 -2.25 -7.85 98.25
C ARG A 488 -1.18 -8.95 98.17
N THR A 489 0.02 -8.60 97.71
CA THR A 489 1.11 -9.57 97.52
C THR A 489 1.77 -9.99 98.84
N GLU A 490 1.91 -9.08 99.80
CA GLU A 490 2.42 -9.40 101.14
C GLU A 490 1.47 -10.34 101.90
N SER A 491 0.15 -10.07 101.83
CA SER A 491 -0.89 -10.99 102.34
C SER A 491 -0.73 -12.41 101.75
N SER A 492 -0.45 -12.49 100.45
CA SER A 492 -0.25 -13.76 99.73
C SER A 492 1.08 -14.46 100.09
N LEU A 493 2.15 -13.70 100.36
CA LEU A 493 3.44 -14.25 100.79
C LEU A 493 3.43 -14.69 102.25
N SER A 494 2.65 -14.04 103.11
CA SER A 494 2.41 -14.47 104.49
C SER A 494 1.80 -15.88 104.52
N ALA A 495 0.75 -16.10 103.71
CA ALA A 495 0.13 -17.42 103.53
C ALA A 495 1.13 -18.49 103.04
N LYS A 496 2.01 -18.17 102.08
CA LYS A 496 3.06 -19.10 101.62
C LYS A 496 4.10 -19.41 102.70
N ARG A 497 4.50 -18.43 103.51
CA ARG A 497 5.50 -18.60 104.57
C ARG A 497 5.05 -19.61 105.65
N MET A 498 3.75 -19.68 105.90
CA MET A 498 3.15 -20.66 106.82
C MET A 498 3.35 -22.10 106.32
N VAL A 499 3.21 -22.34 105.01
CA VAL A 499 3.40 -23.66 104.37
C VAL A 499 4.88 -24.09 104.35
N GLU A 500 5.81 -23.15 104.11
CA GLU A 500 7.24 -23.48 104.05
C GLU A 500 7.85 -23.80 105.45
N GLY A 501 7.24 -23.30 106.52
CA GLY A 501 7.67 -23.54 107.90
C GLY A 501 7.63 -25.01 108.34
N GLU A 502 6.72 -25.81 107.78
CA GLU A 502 6.65 -27.25 108.05
C GLU A 502 7.79 -28.02 107.37
N LEU A 503 8.18 -27.58 106.15
CA LEU A 503 9.15 -28.26 105.29
C LEU A 503 10.60 -28.18 105.79
N ARG A 504 10.92 -27.27 106.72
CA ARG A 504 12.26 -27.15 107.34
C ARG A 504 12.52 -28.13 108.48
N LYS A 505 11.49 -28.59 109.20
CA LYS A 505 11.66 -29.46 110.38
C LYS A 505 12.30 -30.82 110.05
N TRP A 506 12.14 -31.29 108.81
CA TRP A 506 12.60 -32.62 108.37
C TRP A 506 14.09 -32.74 107.98
N ARG A 507 14.87 -31.64 107.93
CA ARG A 507 16.18 -31.63 107.22
C ARG A 507 17.44 -31.63 108.10
N HIS A 508 17.33 -31.75 109.43
CA HIS A 508 18.46 -31.53 110.36
C HIS A 508 19.00 -32.78 111.09
N VAL A 509 18.57 -34.01 110.76
CA VAL A 509 18.92 -35.24 111.50
C VAL A 509 20.33 -35.81 111.17
N SER A 510 21.14 -35.21 110.28
CA SER A 510 22.48 -35.73 109.98
C SER A 510 23.51 -34.68 109.54
N LYS A 511 24.26 -34.15 110.52
CA LYS A 511 25.72 -33.93 110.50
C LYS A 511 26.16 -33.33 111.85
N LYS A 512 27.08 -34.00 112.55
CA LYS A 512 27.77 -33.52 113.76
C LYS A 512 29.24 -33.30 113.39
N ASN A 513 29.76 -32.09 113.59
CA ASN A 513 31.18 -31.75 113.79
C ASN A 513 31.26 -30.26 114.18
N THR A 514 31.59 -30.02 115.46
CA THR A 514 32.10 -28.79 116.11
C THR A 514 31.79 -27.41 115.51
N GLU A 515 30.84 -26.75 116.19
CA GLU A 515 30.69 -25.33 116.53
C GLU A 515 32.01 -24.57 116.87
N THR A 516 32.11 -23.21 116.91
CA THR A 516 31.11 -22.11 116.91
C THR A 516 31.71 -20.75 116.46
N GLU A 517 30.84 -19.79 116.08
CA GLU A 517 31.00 -18.30 116.19
C GLU A 517 32.11 -17.58 115.38
N ASN A 518 32.00 -16.34 114.89
CA ASN A 518 30.94 -15.30 114.80
C ASN A 518 31.37 -14.26 113.71
N GLN A 519 30.59 -13.35 113.11
CA GLN A 519 29.14 -13.00 113.14
C GLN A 519 28.76 -12.22 111.83
N GLN A 520 27.51 -11.79 111.68
CA GLN A 520 26.94 -10.69 110.82
C GLN A 520 27.31 -10.64 109.30
N GLN A 521 26.43 -11.04 108.37
CA GLN A 521 25.22 -10.34 107.82
C GLN A 521 25.50 -9.39 106.60
N PRO A 522 24.55 -9.14 105.66
CA PRO A 522 23.64 -10.13 105.04
C PRO A 522 23.36 -9.90 103.52
N PHE A 523 23.45 -11.00 102.74
CA PHE A 523 22.49 -11.39 101.68
C PHE A 523 22.25 -10.53 100.38
N PRO A 524 21.62 -11.12 99.32
CA PRO A 524 21.97 -10.81 97.93
C PRO A 524 20.75 -10.67 96.99
N ARG A 525 20.97 -10.67 95.65
CA ARG A 525 20.13 -11.28 94.56
C ARG A 525 20.72 -10.82 93.20
N LYS A 526 20.95 -11.61 92.14
CA LYS A 526 20.22 -12.73 91.47
C LYS A 526 18.75 -12.39 91.17
N SER A 527 18.26 -12.35 89.92
CA SER A 527 18.87 -12.70 88.63
C SER A 527 17.95 -12.35 87.45
N MET A 528 18.55 -11.97 86.31
CA MET A 528 18.20 -12.37 84.93
C MET A 528 16.77 -12.17 84.35
N LYS A 529 16.75 -11.38 83.25
CA LYS A 529 16.16 -11.64 81.92
C LYS A 529 14.72 -12.20 81.80
N ALA A 530 13.91 -11.51 80.98
CA ALA A 530 13.46 -12.07 79.69
C ALA A 530 13.02 -10.95 78.71
N ASN A 531 13.23 -11.18 77.41
CA ASN A 531 12.70 -10.36 76.31
C ASN A 531 11.31 -10.89 75.89
N GLY A 532 10.47 -10.05 75.27
CA GLY A 532 9.25 -10.50 74.59
C GLY A 532 8.48 -9.38 73.89
N ASN A 533 8.54 -9.34 72.56
CA ASN A 533 7.81 -8.37 71.73
C ASN A 533 6.32 -8.76 71.58
N LEU A 534 5.41 -7.79 71.36
CA LEU A 534 4.65 -7.62 70.09
C LEU A 534 3.47 -6.63 70.22
N THR A 535 3.18 -5.93 69.11
CA THR A 535 2.15 -4.88 68.92
C THR A 535 0.71 -5.42 68.78
N PRO A 536 -0.35 -4.58 68.87
CA PRO A 536 -0.99 -4.12 67.62
C PRO A 536 -1.55 -2.67 67.62
N SER A 537 -1.87 -2.15 66.42
CA SER A 537 -2.34 -0.78 66.16
C SER A 537 -3.86 -0.57 66.26
N ARG A 538 -4.33 0.69 66.35
CA ARG A 538 -5.48 1.17 65.55
C ARG A 538 -5.55 2.71 65.37
N ARG A 539 -5.84 3.11 64.12
CA ARG A 539 -6.64 4.27 63.59
C ARG A 539 -7.37 5.18 64.61
N SER A 540 -7.64 6.48 64.36
CA SER A 540 -7.82 7.20 63.06
C SER A 540 -7.96 8.74 63.17
N LYS A 541 -7.63 9.44 62.06
CA LYS A 541 -8.32 10.63 61.43
C LYS A 541 -9.07 11.66 62.31
N LEU A 542 -8.83 12.96 62.05
CA LEU A 542 -9.87 13.86 61.48
C LEU A 542 -9.26 15.05 60.70
N ARG A 543 -10.14 15.91 60.14
CA ARG A 543 -9.97 16.87 59.04
C ARG A 543 -9.66 18.31 59.48
N ASN A 544 -9.19 19.08 58.51
CA ASN A 544 -9.17 20.55 58.46
C ASN A 544 -10.58 21.21 58.50
N SER A 545 -10.64 22.39 59.10
CA SER A 545 -11.55 23.53 58.81
C SER A 545 -11.02 24.77 59.56
N GLY A 546 -10.96 26.00 59.04
CA GLY A 546 -11.14 26.48 57.67
C GLY A 546 -11.33 28.01 57.61
N SER A 547 -10.39 28.74 56.96
CA SER A 547 -10.53 30.12 56.43
C SER A 547 -10.69 31.27 57.48
N PRO A 548 -10.70 32.58 57.11
CA PRO A 548 -10.34 33.24 55.84
C PRO A 548 -9.38 34.47 55.98
N SER A 549 -9.20 35.19 54.85
CA SER A 549 -8.88 36.64 54.74
C SER A 549 -7.41 37.12 54.80
N ALA A 550 -6.87 37.42 53.62
CA ALA A 550 -5.88 38.47 53.41
C ALA A 550 -6.50 39.59 52.55
N LEU A 551 -6.43 40.84 53.02
CA LEU A 551 -6.88 42.03 52.29
C LEU A 551 -5.68 42.90 51.89
N MET A 552 -5.60 43.19 50.59
CA MET A 552 -5.04 44.39 49.94
C MET A 552 -3.63 44.91 50.30
N THR A 553 -2.84 45.11 49.25
CA THR A 553 -2.56 46.48 48.76
C THR A 553 -2.22 46.47 47.26
N PRO A 554 -2.40 47.59 46.51
CA PRO A 554 -2.52 47.55 45.04
C PRO A 554 -1.31 48.15 44.30
N ARG A 555 -1.18 47.83 42.99
CA ARG A 555 -0.50 48.73 42.04
C ARG A 555 -1.23 48.78 40.69
N ILE A 556 -1.24 49.98 40.11
CA ILE A 556 -2.09 50.38 38.99
C ILE A 556 -1.29 50.37 37.68
N THR A 557 -2.01 50.11 36.57
CA THR A 557 -1.85 50.55 35.16
C THR A 557 -1.49 49.45 34.13
N PRO A 558 -1.95 49.55 32.86
CA PRO A 558 -3.27 50.06 32.41
C PRO A 558 -3.99 49.18 31.36
N ARG A 559 -5.33 49.13 31.47
CA ARG A 559 -6.36 49.09 30.41
C ARG A 559 -5.97 48.64 28.97
N SER A 560 -6.42 47.44 28.60
CA SER A 560 -6.82 47.12 27.20
C SER A 560 -7.97 46.09 27.12
N THR A 561 -9.17 46.60 26.85
CA THR A 561 -10.37 45.98 26.23
C THR A 561 -10.59 44.46 26.34
N SER A 562 -11.62 44.09 27.12
CA SER A 562 -12.27 42.78 27.05
C SER A 562 -13.28 42.70 25.90
N ILE A 563 -13.12 41.72 24.98
CA ILE A 563 -14.21 41.24 24.12
C ILE A 563 -14.70 39.91 24.67
N ALA A 564 -16.00 39.81 24.96
CA ALA A 564 -16.61 38.60 25.50
C ALA A 564 -16.86 37.56 24.41
N ILE A 565 -16.09 36.46 24.40
CA ILE A 565 -16.39 35.29 23.57
C ILE A 565 -17.06 34.21 24.44
N ARG A 566 -18.31 33.90 24.11
CA ARG A 566 -19.11 32.86 24.78
C ARG A 566 -18.48 31.48 24.59
N LYS A 567 -18.33 30.72 25.69
CA LYS A 567 -17.99 29.29 25.63
C LYS A 567 -19.10 28.51 24.91
N LYS A 568 -18.90 28.12 23.64
CA LYS A 568 -19.71 27.07 23.00
C LYS A 568 -19.26 25.70 23.53
N ARG A 569 -20.21 24.90 24.01
CA ARG A 569 -20.02 23.45 24.18
C ARG A 569 -19.89 22.82 22.79
N THR A 570 -18.76 22.17 22.51
CA THR A 570 -18.61 21.28 21.35
C THR A 570 -19.14 19.89 21.71
N ILE A 571 -20.34 19.56 21.24
CA ILE A 571 -20.80 18.17 21.18
C ILE A 571 -20.11 17.54 19.98
N VAL A 572 -19.34 16.49 20.20
CA VAL A 572 -18.63 15.77 19.13
C VAL A 572 -19.59 14.75 18.49
N PRO A 573 -19.89 14.82 17.18
CA PRO A 573 -20.65 13.78 16.52
C PRO A 573 -19.76 12.53 16.32
N ASN A 574 -20.29 11.37 16.72
CA ASN A 574 -19.57 10.11 16.71
C ASN A 574 -19.51 9.52 15.28
N LEU A 575 -18.32 9.48 14.67
CA LEU A 575 -18.09 9.08 13.27
C LEU A 575 -18.23 7.57 12.99
N ALA A 576 -18.53 6.75 14.00
CA ALA A 576 -18.65 5.29 13.89
C ALA A 576 -19.86 4.77 13.06
N LYS A 577 -20.63 5.64 12.38
CA LYS A 577 -21.83 5.25 11.62
C LYS A 577 -21.65 5.12 10.10
N LEU A 578 -20.46 5.38 9.56
CA LEU A 578 -20.21 5.36 8.11
C LEU A 578 -19.87 3.98 7.51
N PHE A 579 -19.76 2.91 8.32
CA PHE A 579 -19.33 1.57 7.85
C PHE A 579 -20.37 0.45 7.99
N ASN A 580 -21.64 0.76 8.23
CA ASN A 580 -22.71 -0.25 8.17
C ASN A 580 -23.18 -0.47 6.73
N GLY A 581 -22.37 -1.21 5.96
CA GLY A 581 -22.75 -1.74 4.65
C GLY A 581 -23.98 -2.66 4.74
N LYS A 582 -24.83 -2.60 3.72
CA LYS A 582 -26.11 -3.33 3.66
C LYS A 582 -25.89 -4.85 3.70
N LYS A 583 -26.81 -5.56 4.36
CA LYS A 583 -26.97 -7.00 4.15
C LYS A 583 -27.45 -7.24 2.71
N VAL A 584 -26.90 -8.26 2.08
CA VAL A 584 -27.43 -8.83 0.83
C VAL A 584 -28.53 -9.81 1.22
N ASP A 585 -29.74 -9.59 0.71
CA ASP A 585 -30.82 -10.57 0.83
C ASP A 585 -30.55 -11.77 -0.08
N LYS A 586 -30.93 -12.96 0.39
CA LYS A 586 -30.84 -14.21 -0.36
C LYS A 586 -32.15 -14.51 -1.08
N ASP A 587 -32.03 -14.79 -2.38
CA ASP A 587 -32.74 -15.86 -3.12
C ASP A 587 -34.29 -15.74 -3.21
N PRO A 588 -35.00 -16.39 -4.16
CA PRO A 588 -34.64 -17.54 -5.02
C PRO A 588 -34.06 -17.21 -6.40
#